data_AF-A0A5Q2MZP5-F1
#
_entry.id   AF-A0A5Q2MZP5-F1
#
_cell.length_a   1.000
_cell.length_b   1.000
_cell.length_c   1.000
_cell.angle_alpha   90.00
_cell.angle_beta   90.00
_cell.angle_gamma   90.00
#
_symmetry.space_group_name_H-M   'P 1'
#
loop_
_entity.id
_entity.type
_entity.pdbx_description
1 polymer ?
#
loop_
_entity_poly.entity_id
_entity_poly.type
_entity_poly.pdbx_seq_one_letter_code
_entity_poly.pdbx_strand_id
1 'polypeptide(L)'
;MKDVFRKTMMAGLGAITITKEKAEQLAEELVKKGELSKEEAAKVVSEVVEKGREQREAISDTIKTEFTRIRGDMGLITRQEYDDLVARIEVIEEKLGIVKEVEVIDQLIEEKQPEQTEPPKE
;
A
#
# COMPACT_ATOMS: atom_id res chain seq x y z
N MET A 1 -10.15 3.11 -27.25
CA MET A 1 -9.60 3.63 -25.98
C MET A 1 -9.43 2.56 -24.90
N LYS A 2 -10.44 1.72 -24.60
CA LYS A 2 -10.30 0.62 -23.60
C LYS A 2 -9.16 -0.36 -23.90
N ASP A 3 -8.94 -0.71 -25.17
CA ASP A 3 -7.84 -1.62 -25.55
C ASP A 3 -6.45 -1.02 -25.36
N VAL A 4 -6.31 0.30 -25.53
CA VAL A 4 -5.04 0.99 -25.30
C VAL A 4 -4.73 0.98 -23.80
N PHE A 5 -5.71 1.28 -22.94
CA PHE A 5 -5.54 1.21 -21.49
C PHE A 5 -5.14 -0.20 -21.02
N ARG A 6 -5.82 -1.25 -21.52
CA ARG A 6 -5.48 -2.64 -21.19
C ARG A 6 -4.06 -3.00 -21.65
N LYS A 7 -3.69 -2.61 -22.87
CA LYS A 7 -2.34 -2.85 -23.40
C LYS A 7 -1.27 -2.11 -22.61
N THR A 8 -1.50 -0.86 -22.22
CA THR A 8 -0.57 -0.08 -21.41
C THR A 8 -0.42 -0.66 -20.01
N MET A 9 -1.51 -1.11 -19.37
CA MET A 9 -1.42 -1.81 -18.08
C MET A 9 -0.67 -3.13 -18.19
N MET A 10 -0.94 -3.96 -19.21
CA MET A 10 -0.23 -5.22 -19.40
C MET A 10 1.26 -4.99 -19.72
N ALA A 11 1.58 -3.96 -20.50
CA ALA A 11 2.97 -3.57 -20.77
C ALA A 11 3.67 -3.06 -19.51
N GLY A 12 2.99 -2.26 -18.68
CA GLY A 12 3.51 -1.78 -17.40
C GLY A 12 3.78 -2.92 -16.41
N LEU A 13 2.84 -3.86 -16.28
CA LEU A 13 3.03 -5.07 -15.46
C LEU A 13 4.17 -5.95 -16.00
N GLY A 14 4.28 -6.10 -17.32
CA GLY A 14 5.37 -6.82 -17.96
C GLY A 14 6.75 -6.19 -17.73
N ALA A 15 6.84 -4.86 -17.81
CA ALA A 15 8.07 -4.11 -17.54
C ALA A 15 8.50 -4.20 -16.06
N ILE A 16 7.54 -4.17 -15.12
CA ILE A 16 7.83 -4.35 -13.69
C ILE A 16 8.29 -5.79 -13.41
N THR A 17 7.83 -6.78 -14.17
CA THR A 17 8.14 -8.21 -13.97
C THR A 17 9.44 -8.64 -14.67
N ILE A 18 10.13 -7.75 -15.41
CA ILE A 18 11.47 -8.09 -15.91
C ILE A 18 12.39 -8.34 -14.70
N THR A 19 12.82 -9.59 -14.58
CA THR A 19 13.83 -10.04 -13.63
C THR A 19 15.15 -10.27 -14.35
N LYS A 20 16.22 -10.42 -13.56
CA LYS A 20 17.55 -10.75 -14.08
C LYS A 20 17.51 -12.01 -14.96
N GLU A 21 16.81 -13.05 -14.52
CA GLU A 21 16.68 -14.32 -15.25
C GLU A 21 16.00 -14.11 -16.61
N LYS A 22 14.99 -13.23 -16.68
CA LYS A 22 14.30 -12.94 -17.93
C LYS A 22 15.17 -12.12 -18.89
N ALA A 23 15.95 -11.19 -18.36
CA ALA A 23 16.92 -10.44 -19.15
C ALA A 23 18.03 -11.34 -19.70
N GLU A 24 18.54 -12.28 -18.90
CA GLU A 24 19.54 -13.28 -19.32
C GLU A 24 19.02 -14.16 -20.45
N GLN A 25 17.79 -14.68 -20.33
CA GLN A 25 17.16 -15.48 -21.39
C GLN A 25 17.06 -14.71 -22.71
N LEU A 26 16.63 -13.45 -22.66
CA LEU A 26 16.51 -12.61 -23.85
C LEU A 26 17.87 -12.31 -24.47
N ALA A 27 18.88 -12.01 -23.64
CA ALA A 27 20.23 -11.76 -24.10
C ALA A 27 20.85 -13.02 -24.75
N GLU A 28 20.60 -14.20 -24.20
CA GLU A 28 21.07 -15.47 -24.77
C GLU A 28 20.40 -15.79 -26.11
N GLU A 29 19.12 -15.47 -26.28
CA GLU A 29 18.44 -15.60 -27.59
C GLU A 29 19.07 -14.69 -28.65
N LEU A 30 19.46 -13.47 -28.28
CA LEU A 30 20.15 -12.53 -29.19
C LEU A 30 21.55 -13.03 -29.57
N VAL A 31 22.27 -13.65 -28.63
CA VAL A 31 23.55 -14.32 -28.93
C VAL A 31 23.35 -15.49 -29.89
N LYS A 32 22.32 -16.32 -29.69
CA LYS A 32 22.00 -17.45 -30.59
C LYS A 32 21.65 -16.98 -32.00
N LYS A 33 21.02 -15.82 -32.13
CA LYS A 33 20.71 -15.18 -33.42
C LYS A 33 21.94 -14.49 -34.06
N GLY A 34 23.06 -14.42 -33.34
CA GLY A 34 24.28 -13.74 -33.79
C GLY A 34 24.19 -12.21 -33.73
N GLU A 35 23.18 -11.66 -33.05
CA GLU A 35 22.97 -10.22 -32.91
C GLU A 35 23.84 -9.61 -31.79
N LEU A 36 24.30 -10.43 -30.84
CA LEU A 36 25.19 -10.03 -29.76
C LEU A 36 26.30 -11.06 -29.57
N SER A 37 27.50 -10.61 -29.18
CA SER A 37 28.50 -11.49 -28.58
C SER A 37 28.13 -11.87 -27.14
N LYS A 38 28.74 -12.94 -26.62
CA LYS A 38 28.52 -13.37 -25.22
C LYS A 38 28.91 -12.28 -24.21
N GLU A 39 29.97 -11.53 -24.51
CA GLU A 39 30.46 -10.45 -23.64
C GLU A 39 29.51 -9.24 -23.66
N GLU A 40 28.97 -8.88 -24.84
CA GLU A 40 27.97 -7.82 -24.94
C GLU A 40 26.66 -8.20 -24.26
N ALA A 41 26.22 -9.45 -24.37
CA ALA A 41 25.02 -9.94 -23.71
C ALA A 41 25.11 -9.79 -22.18
N ALA A 42 26.23 -10.19 -21.57
CA ALA A 42 26.45 -10.05 -20.14
C ALA A 42 26.42 -8.57 -19.70
N LYS A 43 27.02 -7.68 -20.50
CA LYS A 43 27.02 -6.24 -20.24
C LYS A 43 25.61 -5.64 -20.30
N VAL A 44 24.84 -5.97 -21.34
CA VAL A 44 23.46 -5.48 -21.50
C VAL A 44 22.57 -5.93 -20.34
N VAL A 45 22.66 -7.20 -19.93
CA VAL A 45 21.91 -7.71 -18.77
C VAL A 45 22.24 -6.91 -17.52
N SER A 46 23.52 -6.69 -17.23
CA SER A 46 23.96 -5.92 -16.07
C SER A 46 23.43 -4.48 -16.10
N GLU A 47 23.51 -3.81 -17.25
CA GLU A 47 23.03 -2.44 -17.40
C GLU A 47 21.51 -2.33 -17.23
N VAL A 48 20.76 -3.27 -17.79
CA VAL A 48 19.28 -3.31 -17.67
C VAL A 48 18.86 -3.54 -16.24
N VAL A 49 19.53 -4.46 -15.53
CA VAL A 49 19.23 -4.75 -14.12
C VAL A 49 19.54 -3.53 -13.24
N GLU A 50 20.71 -2.90 -13.42
CA GLU A 50 21.11 -1.77 -12.58
C GLU A 50 20.23 -0.55 -12.83
N LYS A 51 20.01 -0.17 -14.09
CA LYS A 51 19.09 0.93 -14.44
C LYS A 51 17.66 0.64 -13.99
N GLY A 52 17.22 -0.62 -14.10
CA GLY A 52 15.90 -1.04 -13.60
C GLY A 52 15.77 -0.87 -12.09
N ARG A 53 16.84 -1.15 -11.33
CA ARG A 53 16.88 -0.93 -9.88
C ARG A 53 16.78 0.55 -9.53
N GLU A 54 17.60 1.39 -10.16
CA GLU A 54 17.57 2.85 -9.97
C GLU A 54 16.20 3.46 -10.30
N GLN A 55 15.58 3.04 -11.42
CA GLN A 55 14.26 3.54 -11.80
C GLN A 55 13.17 3.10 -10.83
N ARG A 56 13.21 1.87 -10.31
CA ARG A 56 12.26 1.41 -9.29
C ARG A 56 12.35 2.24 -8.02
N GLU A 57 13.55 2.58 -7.58
CA GLU A 57 13.79 3.44 -6.42
C GLU A 57 13.21 4.85 -6.63
N ALA A 58 13.53 5.48 -7.76
CA ALA A 58 12.99 6.80 -8.11
C ALA A 58 11.46 6.83 -8.22
N ILE A 59 10.84 5.79 -8.79
CA ILE A 59 9.38 5.65 -8.85
C ILE A 59 8.82 5.49 -7.44
N SER A 60 9.44 4.65 -6.59
CA SER A 60 8.98 4.45 -5.21
C SER A 60 8.99 5.76 -4.43
N ASP A 61 10.03 6.58 -4.59
CA ASP A 61 10.16 7.84 -3.86
C ASP A 61 9.18 8.90 -4.37
N THR A 62 8.95 8.93 -5.68
CA THR A 62 7.91 9.77 -6.29
C THR A 62 6.54 9.40 -5.72
N ILE A 63 6.20 8.11 -5.69
CA ILE A 63 4.91 7.63 -5.16
C ILE A 63 4.77 7.99 -3.67
N LYS A 64 5.81 7.80 -2.85
CA LYS A 64 5.78 8.17 -1.43
C LYS A 64 5.56 9.67 -1.25
N THR A 65 6.23 10.49 -2.05
CA THR A 65 6.14 11.96 -1.98
C THR A 65 4.74 12.43 -2.37
N GLU A 66 4.23 11.96 -3.50
CA GLU A 66 2.87 12.28 -3.96
C GLU A 66 1.80 11.79 -2.98
N PHE A 67 1.96 10.60 -2.42
CA PHE A 67 1.03 10.07 -1.43
C PHE A 67 1.06 10.88 -0.13
N THR A 68 2.24 11.34 0.30
CA THR A 68 2.39 12.21 1.48
C THR A 68 1.75 13.58 1.23
N ARG A 69 1.94 14.15 0.03
CA ARG A 69 1.30 15.40 -0.39
C ARG A 69 -0.23 15.27 -0.40
N ILE A 70 -0.77 14.25 -1.07
CA ILE A 70 -2.20 13.98 -1.13
C ILE A 70 -2.79 13.75 0.27
N ARG A 71 -2.05 13.03 1.13
CA ARG A 71 -2.41 12.83 2.54
C ARG A 71 -2.55 14.18 3.27
N GLY A 72 -1.59 15.08 3.11
CA GLY A 72 -1.64 16.43 3.67
C GLY A 72 -2.80 17.25 3.13
N ASP A 73 -2.99 17.26 1.81
CA ASP A 73 -4.06 18.03 1.14
C ASP A 73 -5.48 17.54 1.52
N MET A 74 -5.65 16.24 1.76
CA MET A 74 -6.93 15.63 2.18
C MET A 74 -7.12 15.57 3.70
N GLY A 75 -6.15 16.04 4.50
CA GLY A 75 -6.22 15.98 5.96
C GLY A 75 -6.21 14.56 6.55
N LEU A 76 -5.66 13.60 5.82
CA LEU A 76 -5.55 12.21 6.28
C LEU A 76 -4.37 12.11 7.27
N ILE A 77 -4.59 11.51 8.43
CA ILE A 77 -3.55 11.27 9.44
C ILE A 77 -3.09 9.82 9.41
N THR A 78 -1.83 9.58 9.80
CA THR A 78 -1.31 8.23 10.04
C THR A 78 -1.86 7.65 11.34
N ARG A 79 -1.78 6.33 11.46
CA ARG A 79 -2.14 5.65 12.72
C ARG A 79 -1.26 6.11 13.88
N GLN A 80 0.03 6.32 13.62
CA GLN A 80 0.97 6.79 14.63
C GLN A 80 0.61 8.20 15.11
N GLU A 81 0.31 9.14 14.20
CA GLU A 81 -0.14 10.49 14.58
C GLU A 81 -1.46 10.47 15.37
N TYR A 82 -2.37 9.54 15.06
CA TYR A 82 -3.59 9.33 15.83
C TYR A 82 -3.29 8.80 17.24
N ASP A 83 -2.46 7.76 17.35
CA ASP A 83 -2.11 7.15 18.64
C ASP A 83 -1.35 8.16 19.53
N ASP A 84 -0.47 8.98 18.95
CA ASP A 84 0.21 10.08 19.65
C ASP A 84 -0.79 11.13 20.16
N LEU A 85 -1.84 11.43 19.39
CA LEU A 85 -2.90 12.34 19.80
C LEU A 85 -3.72 11.74 20.95
N VAL A 86 -4.08 10.45 20.87
CA VAL A 86 -4.78 9.72 21.94
C VAL A 86 -3.96 9.74 23.23
N ALA A 87 -2.67 9.41 23.17
CA ALA A 87 -1.80 9.44 24.34
C ALA A 87 -1.70 10.84 24.97
N ARG A 88 -1.65 11.89 24.15
CA ARG A 88 -1.68 13.28 24.65
C ARG A 88 -3.01 13.64 25.32
N ILE A 89 -4.13 13.14 24.78
CA ILE A 89 -5.46 13.33 25.36
C ILE A 89 -5.54 12.63 26.72
N GLU A 90 -5.10 11.38 26.83
CA GLU A 90 -5.10 10.63 28.09
C GLU A 90 -4.31 11.36 29.19
N VAL A 91 -3.14 11.90 28.86
CA VAL A 91 -2.32 12.69 29.81
C VAL A 91 -3.03 13.97 30.26
N ILE A 92 -3.79 14.61 29.37
CA ILE A 92 -4.56 15.83 29.70
C ILE A 92 -5.77 15.47 30.56
N GLU A 93 -6.49 14.40 30.22
CA GLU A 93 -7.62 13.87 30.99
C GLU A 93 -7.21 13.53 32.42
N GLU A 94 -6.07 12.84 32.59
CA GLU A 94 -5.50 12.51 33.90
C GLU A 94 -5.19 13.78 34.70
N LYS A 95 -4.55 14.78 34.09
CA LYS A 95 -4.20 16.05 34.75
C LYS A 95 -5.42 16.87 35.16
N LEU A 96 -6.52 16.75 34.41
CA LEU A 96 -7.77 17.44 34.70
C LEU A 96 -8.69 16.64 35.63
N GLY A 97 -8.30 15.43 36.05
CA GLY A 97 -9.10 14.56 36.90
C GLY A 97 -10.36 14.02 36.21
N ILE A 98 -10.38 14.01 34.87
CA ILE A 98 -11.46 13.45 34.07
C ILE A 98 -11.18 11.95 33.94
N VAL A 99 -11.68 11.17 34.90
CA VAL A 99 -11.57 9.71 34.86
C VAL A 99 -12.55 9.17 33.82
N LYS A 100 -12.08 8.24 32.96
CA LYS A 100 -12.80 7.63 31.82
C LYS A 100 -14.23 7.18 32.18
N GLU A 101 -15.23 7.96 31.79
CA GLU A 101 -16.63 7.53 31.62
C GLU A 101 -16.85 6.97 30.20
N VAL A 102 -15.96 6.12 29.70
CA VAL A 102 -16.17 5.40 28.43
C VAL A 102 -16.40 3.91 28.68
N GLU A 103 -17.18 3.60 29.72
CA GLU A 103 -17.83 2.28 29.90
C GLU A 103 -19.36 2.36 29.64
N VAL A 104 -19.92 3.55 29.39
CA VAL A 104 -21.39 3.72 29.31
C VAL A 104 -21.98 3.28 27.95
N ILE A 105 -21.17 3.14 26.89
CA ILE A 105 -21.71 2.82 25.56
C ILE A 105 -22.04 1.32 25.38
N ASP A 106 -21.34 0.42 26.08
CA ASP A 106 -21.66 -1.02 26.01
C ASP A 106 -22.94 -1.38 26.78
N GLN A 107 -23.31 -0.63 27.82
CA GLN A 107 -24.53 -0.87 28.59
C GLN A 107 -25.82 -0.47 27.85
N LEU A 108 -25.74 0.45 26.88
CA LEU A 108 -26.91 0.88 26.09
C LEU A 108 -27.28 -0.07 24.95
N ILE A 109 -26.41 -1.03 24.61
CA ILE A 109 -26.65 -2.01 23.54
C ILE A 109 -27.41 -3.25 24.07
N GLU A 110 -27.31 -3.58 25.37
CA GLU A 110 -28.01 -4.74 25.95
C GLU A 110 -29.49 -4.48 26.30
N GLU A 111 -29.93 -3.24 26.55
CA GLU A 111 -31.34 -2.98 26.92
C GLU A 111 -32.35 -3.01 25.75
N LYS A 112 -31.90 -3.14 24.49
CA LYS A 112 -32.78 -3.04 23.30
C LYS A 112 -32.92 -4.32 22.47
N GLN A 113 -33.12 -5.47 23.10
CA GLN A 113 -33.74 -6.63 22.45
C GLN A 113 -34.90 -7.21 23.29
N PRO A 114 -35.95 -7.71 22.63
CA PRO A 114 -37.31 -7.24 22.83
C PRO A 114 -38.13 -8.05 23.85
N GLU A 115 -39.09 -7.34 24.44
CA GLU A 115 -40.36 -7.79 24.99
C GLU A 115 -40.80 -9.16 24.44
N GLN A 116 -40.51 -10.22 25.20
CA GLN A 116 -41.05 -11.55 24.95
C GLN A 116 -42.56 -11.51 25.17
N THR A 117 -43.26 -11.87 24.10
CA THR A 117 -44.64 -12.32 24.06
C THR A 117 -44.98 -13.31 25.17
N GLU A 118 -45.92 -12.97 26.06
CA GLU A 118 -46.85 -13.93 26.65
C GLU A 118 -48.22 -13.25 26.83
N PRO A 119 -49.32 -13.78 26.24
CA PRO A 119 -50.66 -13.31 26.58
C PRO A 119 -51.05 -13.80 27.98
N PRO A 120 -51.93 -13.09 28.71
CA PRO A 120 -52.33 -13.49 30.05
C PRO A 120 -53.09 -14.81 30.02
N LYS A 121 -52.73 -15.74 30.91
CA LYS A 121 -53.55 -16.90 31.24
C LYS A 121 -54.81 -16.44 31.98
N GLU A 122 -55.98 -16.71 31.39
CA GLU A 122 -57.20 -17.16 32.08
C GLU A 122 -58.14 -17.86 31.10
#